data_AF-A0A3M1CU68-F1
#
_entry.id   AF-A0A3M1CU68-F1
#
_cell.length_a   1.000
_cell.length_b   1.000
_cell.length_c   1.000
_cell.angle_alpha   90.00
_cell.angle_beta   90.00
_cell.angle_gamma   90.00
#
_symmetry.space_group_name_H-M   'P 1'
#
loop_
_entity.id
_entity.type
_entity.pdbx_description
1 polymer ?
#
loop_
_entity_poly.entity_id
_entity_poly.type
_entity_poly.pdbx_seq_one_letter_code
_entity_poly.pdbx_strand_id
1 'polypeptide(L)'
;MVVAMLLLTAPAVSAQTDSLEVDTGMVARAEQLIGLKFTPSERDSMLDELQSNLDGYRALRGVTLENSVPPALTFSPLLPGMTVDTVQRPLRFSPLGTVKRPKHLDDLAFYTVRQLAELIRTRQVTSTELTQLCLKRMKKYDSDLHCVITLTEDLALRQAARADSEIAAGHYRGPLHGIPYGAKDLLATRGYPTTWGAMPYKDQVINTDATVIRKLQEAGAVLVAKLTLGALAWGDVWFGDTTRNPWNLQQGSSGSSAGPAAAVAAGLVPFAIGSE
;
A
#
# COMPACT_ATOMS: atom_id res chain seq x y z
N MET A 1 53.29 -48.41 -10.89
CA MET A 1 53.81 -47.36 -11.80
C MET A 1 52.84 -47.28 -12.96
N VAL A 2 52.08 -46.22 -13.23
CA VAL A 2 52.25 -44.78 -12.98
C VAL A 2 50.88 -44.17 -12.64
N VAL A 3 50.89 -43.31 -11.63
CA VAL A 3 49.81 -42.39 -11.26
C VAL A 3 49.69 -41.33 -12.35
N ALA A 4 48.56 -41.25 -13.05
CA ALA A 4 48.21 -40.08 -13.86
C ALA A 4 47.26 -39.20 -13.05
N MET A 5 47.86 -38.33 -12.24
CA MET A 5 47.22 -37.26 -11.50
C MET A 5 46.73 -36.25 -12.54
N LEU A 6 45.44 -36.27 -12.87
CA LEU A 6 44.82 -35.18 -13.63
C LEU A 6 44.76 -33.97 -12.69
N LEU A 7 45.78 -33.13 -12.76
CA LEU A 7 45.76 -31.79 -12.20
C LEU A 7 44.64 -31.02 -12.92
N LEU A 8 43.47 -30.97 -12.29
CA LEU A 8 42.53 -29.86 -12.46
C LEU A 8 43.26 -28.61 -11.98
N THR A 9 44.03 -27.99 -12.88
CA THR A 9 44.43 -26.61 -12.74
C THR A 9 43.15 -25.80 -12.72
N ALA A 10 42.66 -25.49 -11.52
CA ALA A 10 41.72 -24.41 -11.33
C ALA A 10 42.34 -23.20 -12.04
N PRO A 11 41.74 -22.66 -13.12
CA PRO A 11 42.15 -21.34 -13.54
C PRO A 11 41.88 -20.46 -12.33
N ALA A 12 42.88 -19.65 -12.01
CA ALA A 12 42.91 -18.70 -10.91
C ALA A 12 41.50 -18.26 -10.55
N VAL A 13 41.17 -18.33 -9.25
CA VAL A 13 40.15 -17.49 -8.63
C VAL A 13 40.27 -16.14 -9.31
N SER A 14 39.40 -15.85 -10.28
CA SER A 14 39.45 -14.55 -10.92
C SER A 14 39.17 -13.62 -9.78
N ALA A 15 40.13 -12.77 -9.46
CA ALA A 15 39.95 -11.67 -8.55
C ALA A 15 38.53 -11.15 -8.78
N GLN A 16 37.72 -11.21 -7.72
CA GLN A 16 36.37 -10.68 -7.71
C GLN A 16 36.51 -9.26 -8.23
N THR A 17 36.14 -9.06 -9.50
CA THR A 17 36.54 -7.84 -10.20
C THR A 17 35.62 -6.79 -9.64
N ASP A 18 36.16 -5.91 -8.81
CA ASP A 18 35.41 -4.80 -8.21
C ASP A 18 34.78 -3.89 -9.29
N SER A 19 35.12 -4.08 -10.56
CA SER A 19 34.67 -3.35 -11.75
C SER A 19 33.56 -4.03 -12.57
N LEU A 20 32.87 -5.05 -12.07
CA LEU A 20 31.74 -5.65 -12.81
C LEU A 20 30.61 -4.62 -12.91
N GLU A 21 30.24 -4.21 -14.13
CA GLU A 21 29.04 -3.41 -14.40
C GLU A 21 27.96 -4.32 -14.97
N VAL A 22 26.70 -4.12 -14.55
CA VAL A 22 25.59 -4.93 -15.05
C VAL A 22 25.15 -4.41 -16.42
N ASP A 23 25.09 -5.31 -17.41
CA ASP A 23 24.62 -5.00 -18.76
C ASP A 23 23.46 -5.89 -19.22
N THR A 24 22.79 -5.50 -20.32
CA THR A 24 21.66 -6.26 -20.88
C THR A 24 22.05 -7.66 -21.37
N GLY A 25 23.32 -7.89 -21.68
CA GLY A 25 23.87 -9.19 -22.05
C GLY A 25 23.98 -10.14 -20.86
N MET A 26 24.24 -9.63 -19.66
CA MET A 26 24.14 -10.39 -18.41
C MET A 26 22.69 -10.80 -18.13
N VAL A 27 21.73 -9.89 -18.32
CA VAL A 27 20.30 -10.19 -18.19
C VAL A 27 19.86 -11.27 -19.17
N ALA A 28 20.24 -11.16 -20.44
CA ALA A 28 19.90 -12.13 -21.48
C ALA A 28 20.48 -13.54 -21.21
N ARG A 29 21.64 -13.63 -20.55
CA ARG A 29 22.22 -14.91 -20.11
C ARG A 29 21.49 -15.48 -18.90
N ALA A 30 21.14 -14.63 -17.92
CA ALA A 30 20.40 -15.04 -16.74
C ALA A 30 18.99 -15.56 -17.09
N GLU A 31 18.31 -14.94 -18.05
CA GLU A 31 17.04 -15.39 -18.62
C GLU A 31 17.03 -16.87 -19.01
N GLN A 32 18.12 -17.33 -19.64
CA GLN A 32 18.27 -18.73 -20.07
C GLN A 32 18.33 -19.69 -18.88
N LEU A 33 18.93 -19.27 -17.77
CA LEU A 33 19.05 -20.08 -16.56
C LEU A 33 17.73 -20.16 -15.79
N ILE A 34 16.97 -19.05 -15.75
CA ILE A 34 15.72 -18.96 -14.98
C ILE A 34 14.47 -19.31 -15.80
N GLY A 35 14.61 -19.55 -17.11
CA GLY A 35 13.51 -19.95 -17.99
C GLY A 35 12.52 -18.82 -18.32
N LEU A 36 12.96 -17.56 -18.27
CA LEU A 36 12.16 -16.38 -18.65
C LEU A 36 12.67 -15.79 -19.98
N LYS A 37 11.84 -14.96 -20.62
CA LYS A 37 12.21 -14.23 -21.84
C LYS A 37 11.72 -12.80 -21.75
N PHE A 38 12.64 -11.85 -21.92
CA PHE A 38 12.32 -10.43 -21.93
C PHE A 38 12.63 -9.81 -23.29
N THR A 39 11.88 -8.77 -23.63
CA THR A 39 12.16 -7.88 -24.76
C THR A 39 13.39 -7.02 -24.47
N PRO A 40 14.05 -6.44 -25.49
CA PRO A 40 15.18 -5.54 -25.28
C PRO A 40 14.86 -4.37 -24.34
N SER A 41 13.68 -3.77 -24.46
CA SER A 41 13.23 -2.67 -23.59
C SER A 41 13.01 -3.11 -22.15
N GLU A 42 12.49 -4.31 -21.92
CA GLU A 42 12.33 -4.85 -20.57
C GLU A 42 13.70 -5.11 -19.93
N ARG A 43 14.67 -5.64 -20.67
CA ARG A 43 16.04 -5.82 -20.14
C ARG A 43 16.71 -4.51 -19.76
N ASP A 44 16.58 -3.51 -20.63
CA ASP A 44 17.12 -2.17 -20.41
C ASP A 44 16.51 -1.54 -19.14
N SER A 45 15.20 -1.67 -18.97
CA SER A 45 14.49 -1.16 -17.79
C SER A 45 14.91 -1.77 -16.45
N MET A 46 15.62 -2.92 -16.46
CA MET A 46 16.09 -3.58 -15.24
C MET A 46 17.47 -3.08 -14.78
N LEU A 47 18.24 -2.41 -15.64
CA LEU A 47 19.66 -2.15 -15.40
C LEU A 47 19.89 -1.29 -14.15
N ASP A 48 19.13 -0.21 -13.98
CA ASP A 48 19.29 0.70 -12.84
C ASP A 48 19.12 -0.03 -11.50
N GLU A 49 18.09 -0.88 -11.40
CA GLU A 49 17.80 -1.66 -10.19
C GLU A 49 18.87 -2.74 -9.97
N LEU A 50 19.31 -3.42 -11.02
CA LEU A 50 20.37 -4.43 -10.91
C LEU A 50 21.71 -3.80 -10.49
N GLN A 51 22.01 -2.60 -10.99
CA GLN A 51 23.20 -1.84 -10.62
C GLN A 51 23.12 -1.38 -9.15
N SER A 52 21.97 -0.83 -8.74
CA SER A 52 21.70 -0.47 -7.34
C SER A 52 21.88 -1.66 -6.38
N ASN A 53 21.35 -2.84 -6.76
CA ASN A 53 21.52 -4.07 -5.99
C ASN A 53 22.99 -4.51 -5.91
N LEU A 54 23.74 -4.43 -7.01
CA LEU A 54 25.17 -4.74 -7.02
C LEU A 54 25.95 -3.82 -6.08
N ASP A 55 25.65 -2.52 -6.09
CA ASP A 55 26.28 -1.54 -5.22
C ASP A 55 25.90 -1.77 -3.75
N GLY A 56 24.66 -2.18 -3.46
CA GLY A 56 24.24 -2.66 -2.15
C GLY A 56 25.05 -3.88 -1.67
N TYR A 57 25.26 -4.88 -2.53
CA TYR A 57 26.10 -6.03 -2.21
C TYR A 57 27.57 -5.66 -1.97
N ARG A 58 28.11 -4.72 -2.76
CA ARG A 58 29.46 -4.19 -2.53
C ARG A 58 29.57 -3.51 -1.17
N ALA A 59 28.60 -2.66 -0.81
CA ALA A 59 28.54 -2.01 0.49
C ALA A 59 28.46 -3.03 1.64
N LEU A 60 27.62 -4.07 1.51
CA LEU A 60 27.51 -5.16 2.48
C LEU A 60 28.82 -5.93 2.64
N ARG A 61 29.51 -6.23 1.53
CA ARG A 61 30.83 -6.90 1.56
C ARG A 61 31.93 -6.05 2.19
N GLY A 62 31.75 -4.72 2.21
CA GLY A 62 32.63 -3.80 2.93
C GLY A 62 32.48 -3.85 4.46
N VAL A 63 31.44 -4.50 4.97
CA VAL A 63 31.23 -4.70 6.41
C VAL A 63 31.87 -6.02 6.84
N THR A 64 32.91 -5.94 7.68
CA THR A 64 33.52 -7.12 8.29
C THR A 64 32.63 -7.64 9.43
N LEU A 65 32.03 -8.80 9.23
CA LEU A 65 31.32 -9.56 10.26
C LEU A 65 32.12 -10.82 10.58
N GLU A 66 32.51 -10.99 11.85
CA GLU A 66 33.14 -12.24 12.28
C GLU A 66 32.13 -13.39 12.20
N ASN A 67 32.59 -14.59 11.82
CA ASN A 67 31.76 -15.80 11.81
C ASN A 67 31.19 -16.16 13.21
N SER A 68 31.72 -15.55 14.27
CA SER A 68 31.27 -15.68 15.66
C SER A 68 30.00 -14.87 15.95
N VAL A 69 29.67 -13.87 15.13
CA VAL A 69 28.49 -13.03 15.29
C VAL A 69 27.26 -13.81 14.80
N PRO A 70 26.35 -14.23 15.70
CA PRO A 70 25.16 -14.93 15.26
C PRO A 70 24.25 -13.97 14.48
N PRO A 71 23.52 -14.44 13.45
CA PRO A 71 22.49 -13.63 12.84
C PRO A 71 21.43 -13.26 13.90
N ALA A 72 20.80 -12.09 13.75
CA ALA A 72 19.67 -11.73 14.59
C ALA A 72 18.50 -12.69 14.32
N LEU A 73 18.35 -13.71 15.16
CA LEU A 73 17.29 -14.74 15.01
C LEU A 73 15.95 -14.27 15.59
N THR A 74 15.98 -13.28 16.47
CA THR A 74 14.79 -12.77 17.16
C THR A 74 14.83 -11.25 17.23
N PHE A 75 13.79 -10.61 16.70
CA PHE A 75 13.51 -9.20 16.94
C PHE A 75 12.37 -9.11 17.97
N SER A 76 12.67 -8.58 19.14
CA SER A 76 11.67 -8.25 20.16
C SER A 76 11.55 -6.73 20.24
N PRO A 77 10.38 -6.15 19.92
CA PRO A 77 10.15 -4.73 20.12
C PRO A 77 9.92 -4.38 21.60
N LEU A 78 9.87 -5.38 22.49
CA LEU A 78 9.64 -5.18 23.91
C LEU A 78 10.90 -4.65 24.58
N LEU A 79 10.75 -3.56 25.32
CA LEU A 79 11.81 -3.05 26.18
C LEU A 79 12.12 -4.06 27.30
N PRO A 80 13.37 -4.14 27.81
CA PRO A 80 13.70 -5.01 28.93
C PRO A 80 12.76 -4.82 30.12
N GLY A 81 12.14 -5.89 30.59
CA GLY A 81 11.17 -5.87 31.70
C GLY A 81 9.74 -5.46 31.32
N MET A 82 9.48 -5.10 30.05
CA MET A 82 8.13 -4.81 29.58
C MET A 82 7.28 -6.08 29.54
N THR A 83 6.15 -6.05 30.23
CA THR A 83 5.10 -7.08 30.11
C THR A 83 3.98 -6.54 29.24
N VAL A 84 3.52 -7.34 28.28
CA VAL A 84 2.35 -7.01 27.46
C VAL A 84 1.15 -7.69 28.07
N ASP A 85 0.10 -6.92 28.32
CA ASP A 85 -1.18 -7.48 28.74
C ASP A 85 -1.80 -8.26 27.57
N THR A 86 -1.82 -9.58 27.68
CA THR A 86 -2.37 -10.48 26.65
C THR A 86 -3.85 -10.78 26.85
N VAL A 87 -4.48 -10.22 27.89
CA VAL A 87 -5.89 -10.48 28.19
C VAL A 87 -6.76 -9.65 27.26
N GLN A 88 -7.42 -10.32 26.33
CA GLN A 88 -8.42 -9.69 25.47
C GLN A 88 -9.65 -9.27 26.29
N ARG A 89 -9.94 -7.97 26.31
CA ARG A 89 -11.09 -7.38 27.00
C ARG A 89 -12.06 -6.77 26.00
N PRO A 90 -13.35 -6.63 26.34
CA PRO A 90 -14.29 -5.90 25.50
C PRO A 90 -13.82 -4.47 25.23
N LEU A 91 -14.03 -3.99 24.01
CA LEU A 91 -13.74 -2.62 23.60
C LEU A 91 -14.58 -1.63 24.43
N ARG A 92 -13.91 -0.64 25.03
CA ARG A 92 -14.54 0.51 25.69
C ARG A 92 -14.15 1.77 24.97
N PHE A 93 -15.12 2.43 24.34
CA PHE A 93 -14.90 3.70 23.68
C PHE A 93 -14.92 4.84 24.72
N SER A 94 -13.90 5.70 24.70
CA SER A 94 -13.91 6.93 25.50
C SER A 94 -15.08 7.83 25.07
N PRO A 95 -15.70 8.62 25.96
CA PRO A 95 -16.79 9.51 25.58
C PRO A 95 -16.34 10.47 24.47
N LEU A 96 -17.18 10.63 23.44
CA LEU A 96 -17.08 11.75 22.51
C LEU A 96 -17.90 12.88 23.12
N GLY A 97 -17.33 14.10 23.17
CA GLY A 97 -18.12 15.29 23.48
C GLY A 97 -19.25 15.50 22.47
N THR A 98 -20.02 16.58 22.61
CA THR A 98 -21.07 16.89 21.63
C THR A 98 -20.45 17.20 20.26
N VAL A 99 -20.62 16.31 19.29
CA VAL A 99 -20.23 16.53 17.90
C VAL A 99 -21.45 17.04 17.14
N LYS A 100 -21.31 18.21 16.48
CA LYS A 100 -22.37 18.82 15.69
C LYS A 100 -22.00 18.85 14.21
N ARG A 101 -23.01 18.76 13.34
CA ARG A 101 -22.83 19.03 11.91
C ARG A 101 -22.21 20.43 11.72
N PRO A 102 -21.11 20.57 10.95
CA PRO A 102 -20.54 21.87 10.65
C PRO A 102 -21.45 22.69 9.74
N LYS A 103 -21.20 24.00 9.66
CA LYS A 103 -21.91 24.89 8.72
C LYS A 103 -21.57 24.55 7.26
N HIS A 104 -20.31 24.24 7.00
CA HIS A 104 -19.83 23.84 5.68
C HIS A 104 -19.52 22.34 5.69
N LEU A 105 -20.10 21.59 4.75
CA LEU A 105 -19.87 20.15 4.66
C LEU A 105 -18.40 19.79 4.42
N ASP A 106 -17.66 20.64 3.73
CA ASP A 106 -16.22 20.44 3.47
C ASP A 106 -15.39 20.36 4.76
N ASP A 107 -15.85 20.93 5.87
CA ASP A 107 -15.18 20.85 7.18
C ASP A 107 -15.11 19.40 7.69
N LEU A 108 -16.03 18.53 7.26
CA LEU A 108 -16.05 17.11 7.63
C LEU A 108 -14.82 16.35 7.12
N ALA A 109 -14.11 16.88 6.10
CA ALA A 109 -12.94 16.24 5.49
C ALA A 109 -11.81 15.92 6.48
N PHE A 110 -11.72 16.68 7.57
CA PHE A 110 -10.69 16.52 8.60
C PHE A 110 -11.25 16.09 9.95
N TYR A 111 -12.53 15.70 10.01
CA TYR A 111 -13.10 15.10 11.21
C TYR A 111 -12.53 13.70 11.39
N THR A 112 -12.27 13.33 12.64
CA THR A 112 -11.87 11.96 12.97
C THR A 112 -12.98 10.98 12.59
N VAL A 113 -12.61 9.72 12.29
CA VAL A 113 -13.56 8.62 12.07
C VAL A 113 -14.59 8.55 13.20
N ARG A 114 -14.17 8.79 14.44
CA ARG A 114 -15.05 8.78 15.61
C ARG A 114 -16.10 9.89 15.59
N GLN A 115 -15.72 11.10 15.19
CA GLN A 115 -16.66 12.23 15.05
C GLN A 115 -17.64 11.98 13.90
N LEU A 116 -17.15 11.49 12.75
CA LEU A 116 -17.99 11.17 11.60
C LEU A 116 -18.99 10.05 11.93
N ALA A 117 -18.53 9.00 12.61
CA ALA A 117 -19.36 7.90 13.07
C ALA A 117 -20.49 8.38 14.00
N GLU A 118 -20.18 9.32 14.90
CA GLU A 118 -21.19 9.91 15.78
C GLU A 118 -22.23 10.75 15.02
N LEU A 119 -21.79 11.54 14.03
CA LEU A 119 -22.70 12.29 13.16
C LEU A 119 -23.62 11.38 12.35
N ILE A 120 -23.09 10.26 11.84
CA ILE A 120 -23.87 9.24 11.13
C ILE A 120 -24.85 8.54 12.06
N ARG A 121 -24.38 8.05 13.22
CA ARG A 121 -25.19 7.36 14.23
C ARG A 121 -26.34 8.23 14.74
N THR A 122 -26.08 9.52 14.92
CA THR A 122 -27.08 10.51 15.35
C THR A 122 -27.89 11.10 14.19
N ARG A 123 -27.66 10.62 12.96
CA ARG A 123 -28.34 11.04 11.72
C ARG A 123 -28.23 12.54 11.43
N GLN A 124 -27.19 13.19 11.93
CA GLN A 124 -26.85 14.57 11.59
C GLN A 124 -26.22 14.68 10.19
N VAL A 125 -25.55 13.62 9.74
CA VAL A 125 -24.99 13.45 8.39
C VAL A 125 -25.29 12.03 7.95
N THR A 126 -25.66 11.81 6.69
CA THR A 126 -25.84 10.47 6.12
C THR A 126 -24.53 9.90 5.59
N SER A 127 -24.43 8.58 5.51
CA SER A 127 -23.32 7.90 4.82
C SER A 127 -23.25 8.33 3.36
N THR A 128 -24.41 8.48 2.70
CA THR A 128 -24.48 8.95 1.30
C THR A 128 -23.91 10.36 1.14
N GLU A 129 -24.30 11.31 1.99
CA GLU A 129 -23.73 12.68 1.96
C GLU A 129 -22.21 12.68 2.16
N LEU A 130 -21.71 11.91 3.14
CA LEU A 130 -20.27 11.83 3.42
C LEU A 130 -19.49 11.16 2.28
N THR A 131 -20.06 10.12 1.69
CA THR A 131 -19.48 9.41 0.53
C THR A 131 -19.41 10.34 -0.70
N GLN A 132 -20.48 11.08 -0.98
CA GLN A 132 -20.52 12.08 -2.05
C GLN A 132 -19.49 13.19 -1.83
N LEU A 133 -19.29 13.64 -0.59
CA LEU A 133 -18.24 14.60 -0.25
C LEU A 133 -16.85 14.05 -0.61
N CYS A 134 -16.51 12.83 -0.18
CA CYS A 134 -15.22 12.19 -0.50
C CYS A 134 -15.01 12.04 -2.01
N LEU A 135 -16.00 11.52 -2.74
CA LEU A 135 -15.94 11.36 -4.19
C LEU A 135 -15.74 12.70 -4.91
N LYS A 136 -16.47 13.75 -4.49
CA LYS A 136 -16.33 15.10 -5.04
C LYS A 136 -14.93 15.66 -4.81
N ARG A 137 -14.37 15.46 -3.61
CA ARG A 137 -13.02 15.91 -3.27
C ARG A 137 -11.97 15.16 -4.09
N MET A 138 -12.07 13.84 -4.23
CA MET A 138 -11.16 13.08 -5.10
C MET A 138 -11.19 13.58 -6.53
N LYS A 139 -12.39 13.71 -7.12
CA LYS A 139 -12.55 14.26 -8.49
C LYS A 139 -11.97 15.66 -8.67
N LYS A 140 -11.87 16.45 -7.59
CA LYS A 140 -11.34 17.81 -7.62
C LYS A 140 -9.82 17.86 -7.46
N TYR A 141 -9.24 17.04 -6.59
CA TYR A 141 -7.84 17.18 -6.16
C TYR A 141 -6.91 16.09 -6.69
N ASP A 142 -7.45 14.97 -7.18
CA ASP A 142 -6.63 13.85 -7.64
C ASP A 142 -5.79 14.19 -8.88
N SER A 143 -6.24 15.12 -9.75
CA SER A 143 -5.42 15.60 -10.86
C SER A 143 -4.13 16.30 -10.44
N ASP A 144 -4.05 16.79 -9.20
CA ASP A 144 -2.86 17.41 -8.64
C ASP A 144 -2.05 16.42 -7.79
N LEU A 145 -2.72 15.44 -7.17
CA LEU A 145 -2.14 14.52 -6.18
C LEU A 145 -1.74 13.16 -6.75
N HIS A 146 -2.39 12.72 -7.83
CA HIS A 146 -2.17 11.44 -8.49
C HIS A 146 -2.22 10.27 -7.49
N CYS A 147 -3.26 10.24 -6.65
CA CYS A 147 -3.38 9.31 -5.52
C CYS A 147 -4.49 8.25 -5.69
N VAL A 148 -5.27 8.30 -6.77
CA VAL A 148 -6.33 7.35 -7.09
C VAL A 148 -6.02 6.58 -8.37
N ILE A 149 -6.12 5.24 -8.31
CA ILE A 149 -6.08 4.37 -9.51
C ILE A 149 -7.48 4.13 -10.05
N THR A 150 -8.45 3.88 -9.18
CA THR A 150 -9.82 3.58 -9.60
C THR A 150 -10.82 4.11 -8.58
N LEU A 151 -11.72 4.98 -9.01
CA LEU A 151 -12.90 5.33 -8.22
C LEU A 151 -13.91 4.16 -8.23
N THR A 152 -14.43 3.82 -7.06
CA THR A 152 -15.46 2.78 -6.93
C THR A 152 -16.85 3.40 -6.74
N GLU A 153 -17.13 4.50 -7.44
CA GLU A 153 -18.29 5.38 -7.22
C GLU A 153 -19.63 4.63 -7.14
N ASP A 154 -19.92 3.77 -8.11
CA ASP A 154 -21.15 2.99 -8.12
C ASP A 154 -21.27 2.05 -6.92
N LEU A 155 -20.19 1.38 -6.55
CA LEU A 155 -20.14 0.53 -5.36
C LEU A 155 -20.30 1.37 -4.08
N ALA A 156 -19.59 2.50 -4.02
CA ALA A 156 -19.56 3.39 -2.87
C ALA A 156 -20.96 3.91 -2.55
N LEU A 157 -21.67 4.43 -3.56
CA LEU A 157 -23.02 4.95 -3.40
C LEU A 157 -24.02 3.85 -3.00
N ARG A 158 -23.89 2.64 -3.56
CA ARG A 158 -24.72 1.49 -3.13
C ARG A 158 -24.45 1.09 -1.67
N GLN A 159 -23.18 1.02 -1.27
CA GLN A 159 -22.80 0.68 0.09
C GLN A 159 -23.26 1.74 1.09
N ALA A 160 -23.14 3.03 0.74
CA ALA A 160 -23.57 4.15 1.55
C ALA A 160 -25.10 4.16 1.74
N ALA A 161 -25.87 4.01 0.65
CA ALA A 161 -27.32 3.94 0.72
C ALA A 161 -27.80 2.75 1.57
N ARG A 162 -27.09 1.61 1.48
CA ARG A 162 -27.35 0.45 2.34
C ARG A 162 -27.09 0.78 3.81
N ALA A 163 -25.96 1.40 4.13
CA ALA A 163 -25.64 1.80 5.50
C ALA A 163 -26.71 2.75 6.06
N ASP A 164 -27.14 3.75 5.29
CA ASP A 164 -28.20 4.68 5.68
C ASP A 164 -29.52 3.96 5.98
N SER A 165 -29.92 3.00 5.12
CA SER A 165 -31.13 2.19 5.35
C SER A 165 -31.03 1.34 6.62
N GLU A 166 -29.89 0.70 6.87
CA GLU A 166 -29.69 -0.13 8.05
C GLU A 166 -29.67 0.71 9.34
N ILE A 167 -29.02 1.87 9.30
CA ILE A 167 -28.99 2.82 10.41
C ILE A 167 -30.40 3.36 10.71
N ALA A 168 -31.17 3.69 9.69
CA ALA A 168 -32.56 4.13 9.85
C ALA A 168 -33.44 3.05 10.49
N ALA A 169 -33.18 1.77 10.20
CA ALA A 169 -33.82 0.62 10.81
C ALA A 169 -33.30 0.27 12.23
N GLY A 170 -32.32 1.02 12.75
CA GLY A 170 -31.74 0.79 14.08
C GLY A 170 -30.60 -0.24 14.11
N HIS A 171 -30.13 -0.71 12.96
CA HIS A 171 -29.04 -1.69 12.84
C HIS A 171 -27.68 -1.00 12.69
N TYR A 172 -27.19 -0.37 13.76
CA TYR A 172 -25.86 0.24 13.76
C TYR A 172 -24.76 -0.78 14.09
N ARG A 173 -23.87 -1.06 13.13
CA ARG A 173 -22.83 -2.10 13.25
C ARG A 173 -21.59 -1.66 14.04
N GLY A 174 -21.39 -0.37 14.26
CA GLY A 174 -20.25 0.18 14.98
C GLY A 174 -19.58 1.36 14.26
N PRO A 175 -18.40 1.81 14.73
CA PRO A 175 -17.79 3.08 14.32
C PRO A 175 -17.39 3.21 12.84
N LEU A 176 -17.36 2.11 12.08
CA LEU A 176 -17.06 2.14 10.65
C LEU A 176 -18.32 2.07 9.78
N HIS A 177 -19.51 1.90 10.38
CA HIS A 177 -20.73 1.75 9.62
C HIS A 177 -21.08 3.06 8.89
N GLY A 178 -21.02 3.03 7.56
CA GLY A 178 -21.26 4.16 6.69
C GLY A 178 -20.05 5.09 6.47
N ILE A 179 -18.86 4.75 6.99
CA ILE A 179 -17.66 5.60 6.82
C ILE A 179 -16.96 5.28 5.49
N PRO A 180 -16.71 6.28 4.62
CA PRO A 180 -15.95 6.08 3.39
C PRO A 180 -14.47 5.82 3.65
N TYR A 181 -13.85 4.97 2.84
CA TYR A 181 -12.42 4.67 2.93
C TYR A 181 -11.80 4.38 1.56
N GLY A 182 -10.49 4.61 1.47
CA GLY A 182 -9.68 4.18 0.34
C GLY A 182 -8.88 2.92 0.66
N ALA A 183 -8.66 2.07 -0.35
CA ALA A 183 -7.85 0.87 -0.21
C ALA A 183 -6.67 0.92 -1.17
N LYS A 184 -5.46 0.68 -0.70
CA LYS A 184 -4.28 0.49 -1.56
C LYS A 184 -4.58 -0.54 -2.66
N ASP A 185 -4.18 -0.28 -3.90
CA ASP A 185 -4.49 -1.10 -5.08
C ASP A 185 -3.70 -2.42 -5.17
N LEU A 186 -3.34 -2.98 -4.01
CA LEU A 186 -2.94 -4.37 -3.83
C LEU A 186 -3.99 -5.24 -3.15
N LEU A 187 -4.97 -4.60 -2.51
CA LEU A 187 -6.02 -5.29 -1.79
C LEU A 187 -7.12 -5.66 -2.78
N ALA A 188 -7.18 -6.91 -3.21
CA ALA A 188 -8.17 -7.37 -4.19
C ALA A 188 -9.61 -6.98 -3.79
N THR A 189 -10.37 -6.47 -4.75
CA THR A 189 -11.80 -6.15 -4.60
C THR A 189 -12.54 -6.68 -5.81
N ARG A 190 -13.48 -7.60 -5.58
CA ARG A 190 -14.23 -8.24 -6.66
C ARG A 190 -14.94 -7.20 -7.52
N GLY A 191 -14.81 -7.33 -8.83
CA GLY A 191 -15.46 -6.44 -9.81
C GLY A 191 -14.73 -5.12 -10.06
N TYR A 192 -13.57 -4.90 -9.42
CA TYR A 192 -12.69 -3.76 -9.68
C TYR A 192 -11.27 -4.26 -10.02
N PRO A 193 -10.51 -3.54 -10.86
CA PRO A 193 -9.11 -3.85 -11.11
C PRO A 193 -8.28 -3.88 -9.81
N THR A 194 -7.20 -4.65 -9.83
CA THR A 194 -6.19 -4.66 -8.77
C THR A 194 -4.85 -4.84 -9.45
N THR A 195 -4.15 -3.72 -9.64
CA THR A 195 -3.09 -3.58 -10.64
C THR A 195 -1.69 -3.60 -10.04
N TRP A 196 -1.60 -3.51 -8.70
CA TRP A 196 -0.33 -3.40 -7.98
C TRP A 196 0.52 -2.20 -8.42
N GLY A 197 -0.07 -1.19 -9.06
CA GLY A 197 0.64 0.00 -9.55
C GLY A 197 1.65 -0.27 -10.68
N ALA A 198 1.67 -1.48 -11.22
CA ALA A 198 2.71 -1.96 -12.13
C ALA A 198 2.19 -2.12 -13.57
N MET A 199 2.95 -1.61 -14.54
CA MET A 199 2.51 -1.56 -15.95
C MET A 199 2.02 -2.89 -16.54
N PRO A 200 2.72 -4.03 -16.31
CA PRO A 200 2.28 -5.32 -16.81
C PRO A 200 0.92 -5.79 -16.27
N TYR A 201 0.49 -5.26 -15.12
CA TYR A 201 -0.74 -5.66 -14.43
C TYR A 201 -1.82 -4.58 -14.46
N LYS A 202 -1.69 -3.56 -15.30
CA LYS A 202 -2.63 -2.42 -15.37
C LYS A 202 -4.09 -2.82 -15.61
N ASP A 203 -4.31 -3.92 -16.33
CA ASP A 203 -5.63 -4.46 -16.67
C ASP A 203 -5.99 -5.69 -15.81
N GLN A 204 -5.19 -6.00 -14.78
CA GLN A 204 -5.40 -7.16 -13.92
C GLN A 204 -6.69 -7.04 -13.10
N VAL A 205 -7.50 -8.09 -13.14
CA VAL A 205 -8.70 -8.24 -12.32
C VAL A 205 -8.58 -9.51 -11.50
N ILE A 206 -8.69 -9.37 -10.18
CA ILE A 206 -8.67 -10.49 -9.24
C ILE A 206 -10.10 -10.71 -8.74
N ASN A 207 -10.73 -11.83 -9.10
CA ASN A 207 -12.13 -12.12 -8.80
C ASN A 207 -12.34 -12.64 -7.36
N THR A 208 -11.73 -11.99 -6.37
CA THR A 208 -11.94 -12.24 -4.95
C THR A 208 -11.80 -10.95 -4.15
N ASP A 209 -12.36 -10.95 -2.95
CA ASP A 209 -12.15 -9.87 -1.99
C ASP A 209 -11.04 -10.26 -1.03
N ALA A 210 -10.06 -9.37 -0.85
CA ALA A 210 -9.08 -9.51 0.21
C ALA A 210 -9.79 -9.57 1.57
N THR A 211 -9.27 -10.36 2.50
CA THR A 211 -9.89 -10.56 3.82
C THR A 211 -10.18 -9.24 4.55
N VAL A 212 -9.29 -8.25 4.44
CA VAL A 212 -9.49 -6.93 5.05
C VAL A 212 -10.65 -6.16 4.40
N ILE A 213 -10.81 -6.23 3.07
CA ILE A 213 -11.92 -5.60 2.34
C ILE A 213 -13.24 -6.21 2.78
N ARG A 214 -13.32 -7.55 2.86
CA ARG A 214 -14.50 -8.26 3.36
C ARG A 214 -14.84 -7.85 4.79
N LYS A 215 -13.86 -7.79 5.70
CA LYS A 215 -14.07 -7.36 7.09
C LYS A 215 -14.58 -5.93 7.20
N LEU A 216 -14.07 -5.02 6.35
CA LEU A 216 -14.54 -3.64 6.30
C LEU A 216 -15.98 -3.54 5.76
N GLN A 217 -16.32 -4.34 4.74
CA GLN A 217 -17.68 -4.45 4.24
C GLN A 217 -18.65 -5.05 5.29
N GLU A 218 -18.22 -6.06 6.04
CA GLU A 218 -18.97 -6.63 7.16
C GLU A 218 -19.23 -5.59 8.27
N ALA A 219 -18.24 -4.73 8.55
CA ALA A 219 -18.39 -3.59 9.45
C ALA A 219 -19.26 -2.45 8.88
N GLY A 220 -19.62 -2.52 7.60
CA GLY A 220 -20.44 -1.54 6.90
C GLY A 220 -19.68 -0.30 6.41
N ALA A 221 -18.34 -0.37 6.30
CA ALA A 221 -17.54 0.69 5.69
C ALA A 221 -17.76 0.77 4.18
N VAL A 222 -17.56 1.96 3.60
CA VAL A 222 -17.86 2.28 2.21
C VAL A 222 -16.56 2.44 1.41
N LEU A 223 -16.26 1.53 0.49
CA LEU A 223 -15.08 1.66 -0.36
C LEU A 223 -15.34 2.72 -1.42
N VAL A 224 -14.57 3.82 -1.41
CA VAL A 224 -14.72 4.91 -2.39
C VAL A 224 -13.67 4.88 -3.50
N ALA A 225 -12.50 4.31 -3.23
CA ALA A 225 -11.40 4.27 -4.21
C ALA A 225 -10.38 3.16 -3.95
N LYS A 226 -9.80 2.68 -5.04
CA LYS A 226 -8.50 2.02 -5.09
C LYS A 226 -7.42 3.09 -5.21
N LEU A 227 -6.55 3.18 -4.20
CA LEU A 227 -5.53 4.21 -4.07
C LEU A 227 -4.18 3.71 -4.59
N THR A 228 -3.40 4.65 -5.09
CA THR A 228 -2.07 4.39 -5.67
C THR A 228 -1.09 3.81 -4.65
N LEU A 229 -0.05 3.19 -5.20
CA LEU A 229 1.06 2.58 -4.48
C LEU A 229 2.26 2.58 -5.40
N GLY A 230 3.47 2.59 -4.86
CA GLY A 230 4.64 2.23 -5.67
C GLY A 230 4.47 0.84 -6.28
N ALA A 231 4.88 0.71 -7.54
CA ALA A 231 4.74 -0.52 -8.31
C ALA A 231 5.25 -1.73 -7.49
N LEU A 232 4.42 -2.78 -7.41
CA LEU A 232 4.70 -3.99 -6.63
C LEU A 232 5.02 -3.72 -5.15
N ALA A 233 4.41 -2.67 -4.59
CA ALA A 233 4.64 -2.21 -3.23
C ALA A 233 6.08 -1.72 -2.98
N TRP A 234 6.70 -1.08 -3.97
CA TRP A 234 8.04 -0.49 -3.88
C TRP A 234 8.07 0.99 -4.32
N GLY A 235 8.55 1.89 -3.46
CA GLY A 235 8.61 3.33 -3.75
C GLY A 235 7.23 3.99 -3.90
N ASP A 236 7.11 5.07 -4.68
CA ASP A 236 5.86 5.82 -4.88
C ASP A 236 5.51 6.09 -6.35
N VAL A 237 6.26 5.46 -7.26
CA VAL A 237 6.06 5.50 -8.71
C VAL A 237 5.11 4.38 -9.14
N TRP A 238 4.08 4.73 -9.89
CA TRP A 238 3.07 3.82 -10.40
C TRP A 238 2.75 4.16 -11.84
N PHE A 239 2.72 3.17 -12.73
CA PHE A 239 2.44 3.38 -14.15
C PHE A 239 3.29 4.46 -14.86
N GLY A 240 4.48 4.77 -14.34
CA GLY A 240 5.35 5.83 -14.86
C GLY A 240 5.05 7.24 -14.32
N ASP A 241 4.09 7.38 -13.41
CA ASP A 241 3.75 8.61 -12.69
C ASP A 241 4.06 8.46 -11.19
N THR A 242 4.00 9.54 -10.41
CA THR A 242 4.32 9.56 -8.99
C THR A 242 3.17 10.15 -8.18
N THR A 243 2.79 9.50 -7.09
CA THR A 243 1.83 10.10 -6.15
C THR A 243 2.46 11.30 -5.46
N ARG A 244 1.88 12.49 -5.57
CA ARG A 244 2.44 13.73 -5.04
C ARG A 244 2.02 14.02 -3.61
N ASN A 245 2.91 14.67 -2.87
CA ASN A 245 2.73 15.01 -1.48
C ASN A 245 1.73 16.18 -1.33
N PRO A 246 0.62 16.02 -0.57
CA PRO A 246 -0.34 17.10 -0.35
C PRO A 246 0.21 18.38 0.28
N TRP A 247 1.35 18.30 0.98
CA TRP A 247 2.03 19.44 1.59
C TRP A 247 2.97 20.17 0.63
N ASN A 248 3.45 19.48 -0.41
CA ASN A 248 4.30 20.04 -1.45
C ASN A 248 4.17 19.21 -2.75
N LEU A 249 3.41 19.73 -3.72
CA LEU A 249 3.13 19.04 -4.98
C LEU A 249 4.36 18.82 -5.87
N GLN A 250 5.51 19.41 -5.54
CA GLN A 250 6.80 19.18 -6.21
C GLN A 250 7.54 17.94 -5.68
N GLN A 251 6.99 17.25 -4.68
CA GLN A 251 7.58 16.06 -4.05
C GLN A 251 6.64 14.86 -4.15
N GLY A 252 7.23 13.66 -4.20
CA GLY A 252 6.50 12.40 -4.05
C GLY A 252 6.03 12.18 -2.61
N SER A 253 5.02 11.32 -2.45
CA SER A 253 4.44 10.97 -1.14
C SER A 253 5.23 9.89 -0.40
N SER A 254 6.34 9.39 -0.97
CA SER A 254 7.02 8.18 -0.51
C SER A 254 6.08 6.98 -0.50
N GLY A 255 6.55 5.81 -0.09
CA GLY A 255 5.73 4.63 -0.19
C GLY A 255 6.22 3.43 0.60
N SER A 256 5.66 2.25 0.34
CA SER A 256 4.82 1.99 -0.84
C SER A 256 3.36 2.38 -0.74
N SER A 257 2.87 2.76 0.44
CA SER A 257 1.48 3.17 0.66
C SER A 257 1.24 4.65 0.33
N ALA A 258 1.74 5.10 -0.83
CA ALA A 258 1.75 6.51 -1.26
C ALA A 258 0.34 7.12 -1.35
N GLY A 259 -0.57 6.47 -2.09
CA GLY A 259 -1.96 6.91 -2.27
C GLY A 259 -2.74 6.95 -0.96
N PRO A 260 -2.75 5.89 -0.13
CA PRO A 260 -3.34 5.91 1.20
C PRO A 260 -2.88 7.10 2.07
N ALA A 261 -1.57 7.37 2.13
CA ALA A 261 -1.03 8.48 2.90
C ALA A 261 -1.49 9.84 2.34
N ALA A 262 -1.34 10.05 1.03
CA ALA A 262 -1.71 11.29 0.36
C ALA A 262 -3.22 11.58 0.46
N ALA A 263 -4.08 10.57 0.22
CA ALA A 263 -5.52 10.73 0.23
C ALA A 263 -6.08 11.07 1.62
N VAL A 264 -5.52 10.47 2.68
CA VAL A 264 -5.92 10.80 4.06
C VAL A 264 -5.39 12.18 4.46
N ALA A 265 -4.12 12.50 4.15
CA ALA A 265 -3.52 13.78 4.50
C ALA A 265 -4.20 14.97 3.79
N ALA A 266 -4.66 14.80 2.55
CA ALA A 266 -5.44 15.80 1.81
C ALA A 266 -6.93 15.86 2.23
N GLY A 267 -7.36 15.03 3.18
CA GLY A 267 -8.77 14.94 3.59
C GLY A 267 -9.69 14.46 2.47
N LEU A 268 -9.23 13.59 1.57
CA LEU A 268 -10.06 12.99 0.52
C LEU A 268 -10.90 11.84 1.07
N VAL A 269 -10.33 11.10 2.04
CA VAL A 269 -11.00 10.06 2.84
C VAL A 269 -10.60 10.19 4.31
N PRO A 270 -11.49 9.83 5.25
CA PRO A 270 -11.19 9.89 6.67
C PRO A 270 -10.20 8.79 7.13
N PHE A 271 -10.11 7.68 6.39
CA PHE A 271 -9.08 6.66 6.59
C PHE A 271 -8.83 5.86 5.32
N ALA A 272 -7.69 5.17 5.28
CA ALA A 272 -7.33 4.27 4.20
C ALA A 272 -6.54 3.06 4.73
N ILE A 273 -6.50 2.00 3.93
CA ILE A 273 -5.72 0.79 4.24
C ILE A 273 -4.51 0.71 3.31
N GLY A 274 -3.32 0.56 3.91
CA GLY A 274 -2.04 0.31 3.24
C GLY A 274 -1.45 -1.06 3.56
N SER A 275 -0.15 -1.21 3.31
CA SER A 275 0.67 -2.35 3.74
C SER A 275 2.03 -1.87 4.26
N GLU A 276 2.63 -2.66 5.15
CA GLU A 276 3.99 -2.56 5.70
C GLU A 276 4.50 -3.98 5.96
#